data_AF-A0A1V5IJI7-F1
#
_entry.id   AF-A0A1V5IJI7-F1
#
_cell.length_a   1.000
_cell.length_b   1.000
_cell.length_c   1.000
_cell.angle_alpha   90.00
_cell.angle_beta   90.00
_cell.angle_gamma   90.00
#
_symmetry.space_group_name_H-M   'P 1'
#
loop_
_entity.id
_entity.type
_entity.pdbx_description
1 polymer ?
#
loop_
_entity_poly.entity_id
_entity_poly.type
_entity_poly.pdbx_seq_one_letter_code
_entity_poly.pdbx_strand_id
1 'polypeptide(L)'
;MVDKGKPGMRRLVREKEPVCKSLSYESKAQIARFQDIYSIDERVRELVLRINALPDICTSTSCGGHAEPDDDKGQAGDGEFNVGFFLKPTIKGIRSLGIIDQAASNIDDENIIIRVWNDTNNPNFLVFILTGSNGVDPAILADEIYTLGKVWIDGDWTTRKFF
;
A
#
# COMPACT_ATOMS: atom_id res chain seq x y z
N MET A 1 -21.72 -41.74 28.32
CA MET A 1 -21.63 -40.46 27.60
C MET A 1 -20.34 -39.79 28.02
N VAL A 2 -19.33 -39.77 27.16
CA VAL A 2 -18.06 -39.08 27.42
C VAL A 2 -17.85 -38.17 26.23
N ASP A 3 -18.04 -36.88 26.49
CA ASP A 3 -17.81 -35.79 25.54
C ASP A 3 -16.29 -35.62 25.35
N LYS A 4 -15.81 -35.85 24.12
CA LYS A 4 -14.40 -35.66 23.77
C LYS A 4 -14.23 -34.24 23.23
N GLY A 5 -13.90 -33.32 24.13
CA GLY A 5 -13.54 -31.94 23.79
C GLY A 5 -12.39 -31.90 22.76
N LYS A 6 -12.61 -31.19 21.65
CA LYS A 6 -11.60 -30.92 20.63
C LYS A 6 -10.52 -30.00 21.21
N PRO A 7 -9.22 -30.23 20.92
CA PRO A 7 -8.16 -29.34 21.38
C PRO A 7 -8.24 -28.00 20.65
N GLY A 8 -8.31 -26.92 21.44
CA GLY A 8 -8.37 -25.55 20.95
C GLY A 8 -7.16 -25.20 20.11
N MET A 9 -7.41 -24.96 18.83
CA MET A 9 -6.46 -24.41 17.88
C MET A 9 -6.15 -22.98 18.34
N ARG A 10 -4.99 -22.78 19.00
CA ARG A 10 -4.48 -21.44 19.31
C ARG A 10 -4.32 -20.69 18.00
N ARG A 11 -5.20 -19.71 17.72
CA ARG A 11 -4.95 -18.69 16.70
C ARG A 11 -3.62 -18.04 17.04
N LEU A 12 -2.60 -18.29 16.22
CA LEU A 12 -1.43 -17.43 16.18
C LEU A 12 -1.96 -16.02 15.89
N VAL A 13 -1.92 -15.15 16.91
CA VAL A 13 -2.13 -13.72 16.71
C VAL A 13 -0.91 -13.28 15.90
N ARG A 14 -1.04 -13.26 14.56
CA ARG A 14 -0.06 -12.61 13.70
C ARG A 14 0.08 -11.18 14.22
N GLU A 15 1.28 -10.82 14.64
CA GLU A 15 1.57 -9.46 15.07
C GLU A 15 1.12 -8.51 13.94
N LYS A 16 0.21 -7.61 14.28
CA LYS A 16 -0.33 -6.62 13.35
C LYS A 16 0.78 -5.59 13.08
N GLU A 17 1.62 -5.85 12.07
CA GLU A 17 2.60 -4.87 11.61
C GLU A 17 1.88 -3.54 11.30
N PRO A 18 2.39 -2.39 11.77
CA PRO A 18 1.69 -1.13 11.57
C PRO A 18 1.81 -0.70 10.11
N VAL A 19 0.67 -0.77 9.40
CA VAL A 19 0.47 -0.44 7.97
C VAL A 19 0.82 1.00 7.61
N CYS A 20 1.13 1.87 8.58
CA CYS A 20 1.77 3.16 8.32
C CYS A 20 2.36 3.70 9.63
N LYS A 21 3.68 3.90 9.73
CA LYS A 21 4.28 4.47 10.95
C LYS A 21 4.03 5.99 11.08
N SER A 22 3.91 6.70 9.96
CA SER A 22 3.85 8.18 9.94
C SER A 22 2.48 8.78 10.21
N LEU A 23 1.38 8.06 10.00
CA LEU A 23 0.04 8.60 10.23
C LEU A 23 -0.31 8.67 11.73
N SER A 24 -1.01 9.73 12.12
CA SER A 24 -1.56 9.87 13.48
C SER A 24 -2.57 8.76 13.78
N TYR A 25 -2.81 8.52 15.07
CA TYR A 25 -3.85 7.56 15.51
C TYR A 25 -5.23 7.90 14.93
N GLU A 26 -5.58 9.19 14.88
CA GLU A 26 -6.85 9.66 14.32
C GLU A 26 -6.95 9.36 12.82
N SER A 27 -5.90 9.63 12.05
CA SER A 27 -5.85 9.32 10.62
C SER A 27 -5.99 7.81 10.38
N LYS A 28 -5.31 6.98 11.18
CA LYS A 28 -5.44 5.51 11.13
C LYS A 28 -6.85 5.05 11.48
N ALA A 29 -7.47 5.64 12.49
CA ALA A 29 -8.83 5.31 12.91
C ALA A 29 -9.88 5.73 11.87
N GLN A 30 -9.65 6.82 11.13
CA GLN A 30 -10.47 7.22 9.99
C GLN A 30 -10.34 6.20 8.86
N ILE A 31 -9.11 5.80 8.50
CA ILE A 31 -8.85 4.83 7.40
C ILE A 31 -9.37 3.42 7.74
N ALA A 32 -9.16 2.95 8.97
CA ALA A 32 -9.59 1.61 9.39
C ALA A 32 -11.12 1.39 9.35
N ARG A 33 -11.91 2.47 9.25
CA ARG A 33 -13.36 2.38 9.01
C ARG A 33 -13.71 1.99 7.58
N PHE A 34 -12.77 2.14 6.64
CA PHE A 34 -12.99 1.89 5.23
C PHE A 34 -12.46 0.54 4.75
N GLN A 35 -11.58 -0.15 5.52
CA GLN A 35 -11.02 -1.42 5.06
C GLN A 35 -10.37 -2.29 6.14
N ASP A 36 -10.31 -3.60 5.84
CA ASP A 36 -9.50 -4.59 6.54
C ASP A 36 -8.03 -4.45 6.11
N ILE A 37 -7.36 -3.46 6.68
CA ILE A 37 -5.93 -3.16 6.43
C ILE A 37 -4.97 -4.31 6.80
N TYR A 38 -5.47 -5.46 7.28
CA TYR A 38 -4.66 -6.54 7.84
C TYR A 38 -4.32 -7.66 6.85
N SER A 39 -4.95 -7.73 5.67
CA SER A 39 -4.61 -8.72 4.65
C SER A 39 -3.96 -8.05 3.43
N ILE A 40 -2.63 -8.07 3.40
CA ILE A 40 -1.85 -7.70 2.21
C ILE A 40 -1.69 -8.97 1.36
N ASP A 41 -1.94 -8.87 0.06
CA ASP A 41 -1.65 -9.95 -0.88
C ASP A 41 -0.13 -10.19 -0.99
N GLU A 42 0.27 -11.45 -0.83
CA GLU A 42 1.68 -11.84 -0.79
C GLU A 42 2.43 -11.51 -2.09
N ARG A 43 1.74 -11.45 -3.24
CA ARG A 43 2.35 -11.15 -4.56
C ARG A 43 2.81 -9.71 -4.70
N VAL A 44 2.17 -8.79 -4.00
CA VAL A 44 2.49 -7.35 -4.00
C VAL A 44 2.95 -6.88 -2.63
N ARG A 45 3.24 -7.80 -1.70
CA ARG A 45 3.53 -7.48 -0.31
C ARG A 45 4.67 -6.50 -0.17
N GLU A 46 5.79 -6.75 -0.85
CA GLU A 46 6.97 -5.90 -0.74
C GLU A 46 6.69 -4.48 -1.26
N LEU A 47 6.04 -4.36 -2.42
CA LEU A 47 5.61 -3.08 -2.98
C LEU A 47 4.75 -2.29 -2.00
N VAL A 48 3.73 -2.94 -1.44
CA VAL A 48 2.81 -2.33 -0.48
C VAL A 48 3.56 -1.89 0.79
N LEU A 49 4.46 -2.72 1.31
CA LEU A 49 5.25 -2.38 2.50
C LEU A 49 6.21 -1.21 2.26
N ARG A 50 6.87 -1.14 1.10
CA ARG A 50 7.75 -0.02 0.73
C ARG A 50 6.98 1.28 0.57
N ILE A 51 5.81 1.23 -0.06
CA ILE A 51 4.95 2.41 -0.19
C ILE A 51 4.41 2.87 1.17
N ASN A 52 3.98 1.96 2.04
CA ASN A 52 3.53 2.29 3.40
C ASN A 52 4.64 2.84 4.32
N ALA A 53 5.90 2.55 4.00
CA ALA A 53 7.03 3.13 4.71
C ALA A 53 7.27 4.59 4.32
N LEU A 54 6.75 5.04 3.17
CA LEU A 54 6.81 6.45 2.80
C LEU A 54 5.88 7.29 3.70
N PRO A 55 6.25 8.55 3.97
CA PRO A 55 5.42 9.43 4.79
C PRO A 55 4.00 9.62 4.26
N ASP A 56 3.04 9.64 5.18
CA ASP A 56 1.65 10.06 4.97
C ASP A 56 0.84 9.23 3.96
N ILE A 57 1.28 7.99 3.68
CA ILE A 57 0.58 7.01 2.83
C ILE A 57 0.10 5.82 3.67
N CYS A 58 -1.07 5.28 3.35
CA CYS A 58 -1.57 4.03 3.92
C CYS A 58 -2.35 3.23 2.88
N THR A 59 -2.13 1.91 2.84
CA THR A 59 -2.84 1.02 1.92
C THR A 59 -4.34 1.03 2.15
N SER A 60 -5.08 0.98 1.05
CA SER A 60 -6.50 0.70 0.97
C SER A 60 -6.70 -0.73 0.42
N THR A 61 -6.26 -1.01 -0.80
CA THR A 61 -6.36 -2.32 -1.46
C THR A 61 -5.01 -2.83 -1.94
N SER A 62 -4.85 -4.14 -2.13
CA SER A 62 -3.57 -4.73 -2.54
C SER A 62 -3.72 -5.95 -3.44
N CYS A 63 -4.42 -5.88 -4.58
CA CYS A 63 -4.58 -7.04 -5.46
C CYS A 63 -3.33 -7.27 -6.32
N GLY A 64 -2.71 -8.45 -6.25
CA GLY A 64 -1.51 -8.81 -7.01
C GLY A 64 -1.72 -9.68 -8.25
N GLY A 65 -2.95 -9.75 -8.77
CA GLY A 65 -3.26 -10.44 -10.03
C GLY A 65 -3.43 -11.95 -9.91
N HIS A 66 -4.53 -12.51 -10.40
CA HIS A 66 -4.93 -13.91 -10.22
C HIS A 66 -4.99 -14.68 -11.55
N ALA A 67 -4.57 -15.95 -11.54
CA ALA A 67 -4.69 -16.85 -12.69
C ALA A 67 -6.14 -17.05 -13.16
N GLU A 68 -7.08 -17.09 -12.21
CA GLU A 68 -8.52 -17.12 -12.45
C GLU A 68 -9.14 -15.92 -11.73
N PRO A 69 -9.20 -14.73 -12.36
CA PRO A 69 -9.72 -13.52 -11.74
C PRO A 69 -11.24 -13.60 -11.60
N ASP A 70 -11.74 -13.16 -10.44
CA ASP A 70 -13.16 -12.94 -10.17
C ASP A 70 -13.55 -11.50 -10.54
N ASP A 71 -14.22 -11.35 -11.68
CA ASP A 71 -14.68 -10.05 -12.21
C ASP A 71 -15.65 -9.34 -11.26
N ASP A 72 -16.52 -10.08 -10.56
CA ASP A 72 -17.48 -9.51 -9.60
C ASP A 72 -16.78 -8.88 -8.39
N LYS A 73 -15.55 -9.33 -8.11
CA LYS A 73 -14.67 -8.77 -7.08
C LYS A 73 -13.65 -7.77 -7.61
N GLY A 74 -13.64 -7.52 -8.93
CA GLY A 74 -12.66 -6.63 -9.57
C GLY A 74 -11.22 -7.10 -9.41
N GLN A 75 -10.98 -8.41 -9.44
CA GLN A 75 -9.63 -8.96 -9.34
C GLN A 75 -8.84 -8.70 -10.62
N ALA A 76 -7.58 -8.30 -10.48
CA ALA A 76 -6.66 -8.17 -11.61
C ALA A 76 -6.29 -9.55 -12.17
N GLY A 77 -6.00 -9.63 -13.46
CA GLY A 77 -5.55 -10.86 -14.11
C GLY A 77 -4.10 -11.21 -13.75
N ASP A 78 -3.64 -12.37 -14.19
CA ASP A 78 -2.24 -12.77 -14.03
C ASP A 78 -1.32 -11.83 -14.81
N GLY A 79 -0.18 -11.48 -14.22
CA GLY A 79 0.73 -10.47 -14.78
C GLY A 79 0.27 -9.01 -14.64
N GLU A 80 -0.80 -8.77 -13.88
CA GLU A 80 -1.28 -7.44 -13.52
C GLU A 80 -1.31 -7.26 -12.00
N PHE A 81 -1.24 -6.01 -11.54
CA PHE A 81 -1.54 -5.70 -10.15
C PHE A 81 -2.32 -4.39 -10.03
N ASN A 82 -3.09 -4.27 -8.96
CA ASN A 82 -3.87 -3.10 -8.62
C ASN A 82 -3.81 -2.87 -7.11
N VAL A 83 -2.98 -1.92 -6.71
CA VAL A 83 -2.78 -1.55 -5.31
C VAL A 83 -3.25 -0.12 -5.08
N GLY A 84 -3.90 0.13 -3.96
CA GLY A 84 -4.54 1.40 -3.67
C GLY A 84 -4.12 1.95 -2.33
N PHE A 85 -4.15 3.27 -2.22
CA PHE A 85 -3.68 3.97 -1.04
C PHE A 85 -4.48 5.24 -0.75
N PHE A 86 -4.61 5.54 0.54
CA PHE A 86 -4.92 6.86 1.05
C PHE A 86 -3.62 7.67 1.23
N LEU A 87 -3.69 8.93 0.86
CA LEU A 87 -2.59 9.89 0.94
C LEU A 87 -3.07 11.13 1.69
N LYS A 88 -2.38 11.53 2.76
CA LYS A 88 -2.63 12.83 3.37
C LYS A 88 -2.01 13.92 2.49
N PRO A 89 -2.74 14.99 2.11
CA PRO A 89 -2.24 16.04 1.22
C PRO A 89 -1.31 17.04 1.95
N THR A 90 -0.30 16.52 2.63
CA THR A 90 0.79 17.32 3.23
C THR A 90 1.95 17.45 2.23
N ILE A 91 2.90 18.35 2.49
CA ILE A 91 4.16 18.42 1.71
C ILE A 91 4.88 17.07 1.68
N LYS A 92 4.85 16.30 2.77
CA LYS A 92 5.51 14.99 2.84
C LYS A 92 4.76 13.95 2.02
N GLY A 93 3.43 13.91 2.15
CA GLY A 93 2.61 13.00 1.36
C GLY A 93 2.75 13.28 -0.15
N ILE A 94 2.67 14.53 -0.58
CA ILE A 94 2.83 14.90 -1.99
C ILE A 94 4.21 14.48 -2.52
N ARG A 95 5.26 14.59 -1.69
CA ARG A 95 6.60 14.08 -2.06
C ARG A 95 6.66 12.56 -2.14
N SER A 96 6.01 11.84 -1.22
CA SER A 96 5.89 10.39 -1.31
C SER A 96 5.24 9.97 -2.63
N LEU A 97 4.18 10.66 -3.05
CA LEU A 97 3.56 10.43 -4.35
C LEU A 97 4.54 10.70 -5.52
N GLY A 98 5.33 11.78 -5.43
CA GLY A 98 6.36 12.08 -6.44
C GLY A 98 7.48 11.02 -6.50
N ILE A 99 7.82 10.36 -5.39
CA ILE A 99 8.77 9.23 -5.37
C ILE A 99 8.18 8.04 -6.14
N ILE A 100 6.91 7.74 -5.91
CA ILE A 100 6.21 6.62 -6.57
C ILE A 100 6.08 6.90 -8.08
N ASP A 101 5.72 8.13 -8.43
CA ASP A 101 5.63 8.60 -9.83
C ASP A 101 6.97 8.47 -10.55
N GLN A 102 8.05 8.98 -9.95
CA GLN A 102 9.39 8.85 -10.53
C GLN A 102 9.84 7.39 -10.66
N ALA A 103 9.52 6.53 -9.67
CA ALA A 103 9.84 5.11 -9.73
C ALA A 103 9.09 4.42 -10.88
N ALA A 104 7.79 4.68 -11.02
CA ALA A 104 6.99 4.18 -12.13
C ALA A 104 7.58 4.60 -13.47
N SER A 105 7.94 5.88 -13.62
CA SER A 105 8.56 6.38 -14.85
C SER A 105 9.93 5.79 -15.15
N ASN A 106 10.72 5.45 -14.13
CA ASN A 106 12.04 4.83 -14.32
C ASN A 106 11.94 3.37 -14.75
N ILE A 107 10.89 2.66 -14.32
CA ILE A 107 10.71 1.23 -14.59
C ILE A 107 9.98 1.01 -15.90
N ASP A 108 8.77 1.55 -16.04
CA ASP A 108 7.91 1.34 -17.21
C ASP A 108 6.74 2.34 -17.21
N ASP A 109 6.90 3.49 -17.87
CA ASP A 109 5.90 4.57 -17.91
C ASP A 109 4.69 4.25 -18.81
N GLU A 110 4.78 3.21 -19.63
CA GLU A 110 3.68 2.74 -20.47
C GLU A 110 2.77 1.76 -19.72
N ASN A 111 3.34 0.91 -18.88
CA ASN A 111 2.63 -0.18 -18.20
C ASN A 111 2.37 0.05 -16.71
N ILE A 112 2.91 1.13 -16.12
CA ILE A 112 2.65 1.52 -14.74
C ILE A 112 1.86 2.81 -14.71
N ILE A 113 0.60 2.73 -14.28
CA ILE A 113 -0.32 3.86 -14.26
C ILE A 113 -0.66 4.24 -12.82
N ILE A 114 -0.54 5.53 -12.51
CA ILE A 114 -0.99 6.14 -11.26
C ILE A 114 -2.23 6.99 -11.52
N ARG A 115 -3.36 6.63 -10.92
CA ARG A 115 -4.59 7.43 -10.95
C ARG A 115 -4.83 8.04 -9.58
N VAL A 116 -5.03 9.34 -9.52
CA VAL A 116 -5.22 10.09 -8.28
C VAL A 116 -6.57 10.82 -8.32
N TRP A 117 -7.32 10.78 -7.23
CA TRP A 117 -8.55 11.54 -7.07
C TRP A 117 -8.80 11.94 -5.61
N ASN A 118 -9.75 12.83 -5.40
CA ASN A 118 -10.23 13.19 -4.07
C ASN A 118 -11.44 12.29 -3.70
N ASP A 119 -11.41 11.65 -2.53
CA ASP A 119 -12.59 10.96 -2.01
C ASP A 119 -13.56 11.99 -1.43
N THR A 120 -14.70 12.19 -2.11
CA THR A 120 -15.73 13.16 -1.70
C THR A 120 -16.31 12.87 -0.33
N ASN A 121 -16.20 11.63 0.17
CA ASN A 121 -16.65 11.24 1.50
C ASN A 121 -15.58 11.44 2.58
N ASN A 122 -14.32 11.66 2.19
CA ASN A 122 -13.21 11.91 3.10
C ASN A 122 -12.24 12.96 2.52
N PRO A 123 -12.59 14.25 2.58
CA PRO A 123 -11.82 15.32 1.95
C PRO A 123 -10.44 15.56 2.60
N ASN A 124 -10.14 14.86 3.69
CA ASN A 124 -8.85 14.94 4.37
C ASN A 124 -7.76 14.11 3.68
N PHE A 125 -8.12 13.27 2.70
CA PHE A 125 -7.20 12.40 1.98
C PHE A 125 -7.42 12.49 0.47
N LEU A 126 -6.32 12.35 -0.26
CA LEU A 126 -6.36 11.92 -1.64
C LEU A 126 -6.35 10.39 -1.67
N VAL A 127 -6.92 9.82 -2.71
CA VAL A 127 -6.83 8.40 -3.00
C VAL A 127 -6.03 8.25 -4.28
N PHE A 128 -5.13 7.28 -4.31
CA PHE A 128 -4.51 6.88 -5.55
C PHE A 128 -4.49 5.36 -5.72
N ILE A 129 -4.55 4.94 -6.97
CA ILE A 129 -4.34 3.55 -7.39
C ILE A 129 -3.11 3.52 -8.27
N LEU A 130 -2.25 2.56 -7.97
CA LEU A 130 -1.10 2.18 -8.76
C LEU A 130 -1.43 0.83 -9.43
N THR A 131 -1.43 0.83 -10.76
CA THR A 131 -1.69 -0.34 -11.58
C THR A 131 -0.44 -0.68 -12.38
N GLY A 132 -0.05 -1.95 -12.38
CA GLY A 132 0.92 -2.50 -13.32
C GLY A 132 0.25 -3.50 -14.25
N SER A 133 0.61 -3.48 -15.52
CA SER A 133 0.10 -4.42 -16.54
C SER A 133 1.24 -5.07 -17.32
N ASN A 134 0.92 -6.01 -18.21
CA ASN A 134 1.88 -6.62 -19.13
C ASN A 134 3.11 -7.27 -18.45
N GLY A 135 2.94 -7.82 -17.25
CA GLY A 135 3.98 -8.56 -16.55
C GLY A 135 5.01 -7.70 -15.82
N VAL A 136 4.70 -6.44 -15.53
CA VAL A 136 5.54 -5.61 -14.63
C VAL A 136 5.71 -6.33 -13.29
N ASP A 137 6.97 -6.50 -12.88
CA ASP A 137 7.30 -7.12 -11.60
C ASP A 137 7.15 -6.10 -10.45
N PRO A 138 6.21 -6.32 -9.50
CA PRO A 138 6.03 -5.41 -8.37
C PRO A 138 7.25 -5.35 -7.45
N ALA A 139 8.12 -6.37 -7.42
CA ALA A 139 9.34 -6.36 -6.62
C ALA A 139 10.37 -5.35 -7.16
N ILE A 140 10.54 -5.26 -8.48
CA ILE A 140 11.44 -4.29 -9.11
C ILE A 140 10.97 -2.87 -8.80
N LEU A 141 9.66 -2.62 -8.90
CA LEU A 141 9.11 -1.32 -8.55
C LEU A 141 9.28 -0.99 -7.06
N ALA A 142 9.15 -1.99 -6.18
CA ALA A 142 9.37 -1.82 -4.74
C ALA A 142 10.82 -1.42 -4.43
N ASP A 143 11.79 -2.03 -5.10
CA ASP A 143 13.22 -1.74 -4.95
C ASP A 143 13.58 -0.32 -5.44
N GLU A 144 12.98 0.13 -6.54
CA GLU A 144 13.19 1.49 -7.05
C GLU A 144 12.58 2.54 -6.10
N ILE A 145 11.36 2.29 -5.60
CA ILE A 145 10.72 3.13 -4.58
C ILE A 145 11.59 3.20 -3.33
N TYR A 146 12.15 2.07 -2.88
CA TYR A 146 13.07 2.07 -1.76
C TYR A 146 14.32 2.88 -2.06
N THR A 147 14.93 2.72 -3.24
CA THR A 147 16.16 3.43 -3.63
C THR A 147 15.97 4.95 -3.61
N LEU A 148 14.89 5.44 -4.20
CA LEU A 148 14.53 6.86 -4.22
C LEU A 148 14.07 7.36 -2.84
N GLY A 149 13.36 6.52 -2.10
CA GLY A 149 12.78 6.81 -0.80
C GLY A 149 13.68 6.56 0.40
N LYS A 150 14.87 5.97 0.23
CA LYS A 150 15.68 5.40 1.33
C LYS A 150 15.94 6.37 2.47
N VAL A 151 16.16 7.65 2.14
CA VAL A 151 16.43 8.71 3.11
C VAL A 151 15.24 8.94 4.04
N TRP A 152 14.03 8.69 3.56
CA TRP A 152 12.78 8.82 4.30
C TRP A 152 12.41 7.54 5.03
N ILE A 153 12.72 6.38 4.43
CA ILE A 153 12.41 5.07 4.96
C ILE A 153 13.36 4.72 6.12
N ASP A 154 14.66 5.00 5.97
CA ASP A 154 15.71 4.61 6.92
C ASP A 154 16.23 5.78 7.77
N GLY A 155 15.95 7.02 7.38
CA GLY A 155 16.52 8.22 8.01
C GLY A 155 15.61 8.92 9.02
N ASP A 156 16.21 9.72 9.92
CA ASP A 156 15.47 10.64 10.79
C ASP A 156 15.04 11.89 10.02
N TRP A 157 13.80 11.85 9.50
CA TRP A 157 13.21 12.92 8.73
C TRP A 157 12.89 14.19 9.55
N THR A 158 12.96 14.16 10.88
CA THR A 158 12.70 15.34 11.73
C THR A 158 13.85 16.34 11.71
N THR A 159 15.04 15.91 11.30
CA THR A 159 16.26 16.73 11.29
C THR A 159 16.41 17.60 10.05
N ARG A 160 15.64 17.34 8.98
CA ARG A 160 15.69 18.13 7.75
C ARG A 160 14.74 19.32 7.87
N LYS A 161 15.32 20.50 8.08
CA LYS A 161 14.61 21.76 7.84
C LYS A 161 14.20 21.79 6.37
N PHE A 162 12.90 21.79 6.16
CA PHE A 162 12.34 22.21 4.88
C PHE A 162 12.33 23.74 4.89
N PHE A 163 12.66 24.30 3.72
CA PHE A 163 12.76 25.74 3.48
C PHE A 163 11.61 26.53 4.10
#